data_AF-A0A8J5ESE2-F1
#
_entry.id   AF-A0A8J5ESE2-F1
#
_cell.length_a   1.000
_cell.length_b   1.000
_cell.length_c   1.000
_cell.angle_alpha   90.00
_cell.angle_beta   90.00
_cell.angle_gamma   90.00
#
_symmetry.space_group_name_H-M   'P 1'
#
loop_
_entity.id
_entity.type
_entity.pdbx_description
1 polymer ?
#
loop_
_entity_poly.entity_id
_entity_poly.type
_entity_poly.pdbx_seq_one_letter_code
_entity_poly.pdbx_strand_id
1 'polypeptide(L)'
;MRKELTGEQRFGEVMSVASMHQRKAEMARHSDAFIALPGGYGTLEELLETISFAQLGIHRKPVGLLNVDGYYDSLLAFIDKAVEDGFIQPFQRHLFVSAPNAKDLVRELEEFAPVDDAVVSELSWQQEQVGLNSTLQAEIAR
;
A
#
# COMPACT_ATOMS: atom_id res chain seq x y z
N MET A 1 -5.92 -2.03 27.08
CA MET A 1 -5.69 -1.38 25.77
C MET A 1 -4.59 -0.35 25.97
N ARG A 2 -3.36 -0.59 25.46
CA ARG A 2 -2.27 0.38 25.58
C ARG A 2 -2.66 1.62 24.79
N LYS A 3 -2.57 2.81 25.38
CA LYS A 3 -2.67 4.09 24.67
C LYS A 3 -1.69 4.02 23.51
N GLU A 4 -2.19 3.99 22.28
CA GLU A 4 -1.37 4.42 21.14
C GLU A 4 -0.85 5.81 21.49
N LEU A 5 0.44 6.05 21.26
CA LEU A 5 1.12 7.33 21.48
C LEU A 5 0.57 8.36 20.49
N THR A 6 -0.70 8.71 20.64
CA THR A 6 -1.27 9.92 20.08
C THR A 6 -0.70 11.06 20.89
N GLY A 7 0.03 11.96 20.23
CA GLY A 7 0.44 13.21 20.86
C GLY A 7 -0.76 13.90 21.52
N GLU A 8 -0.51 14.76 22.51
CA GLU A 8 -1.58 15.39 23.29
C GLU A 8 -2.57 16.19 22.41
N GLN A 9 -2.16 16.58 21.20
CA GLN A 9 -3.01 17.18 20.17
C GLN A 9 -3.37 16.17 19.06
N ARG A 10 -4.68 16.06 18.79
CA ARG A 10 -5.22 15.32 17.65
C ARG A 10 -5.41 16.28 16.48
N PHE A 11 -4.85 15.93 15.34
CA PHE A 11 -5.03 16.66 14.08
C PHE A 11 -5.85 15.78 13.12
N GLY A 12 -6.82 16.37 12.42
CA GLY A 12 -7.66 15.67 11.44
C GLY A 12 -8.80 14.84 12.04
N GLU A 13 -9.40 14.01 11.18
CA GLU A 13 -10.49 13.09 11.51
C GLU A 13 -9.94 11.74 12.00
N VAL A 14 -10.67 11.08 12.91
CA VAL A 14 -10.36 9.72 13.38
C VAL A 14 -11.55 8.83 13.10
N MET A 15 -11.33 7.77 12.33
CA MET A 15 -12.35 6.79 11.98
C MET A 15 -12.09 5.46 12.68
N SER A 16 -13.11 4.94 13.36
CA SER A 16 -13.08 3.58 13.93
C SER A 16 -13.54 2.58 12.87
N VAL A 17 -12.83 1.46 12.76
CA VAL A 17 -13.12 0.38 11.80
C VAL A 17 -13.18 -0.98 12.51
N ALA A 18 -13.84 -1.96 11.90
CA ALA A 18 -14.12 -3.25 12.54
C ALA A 18 -12.94 -4.24 12.48
N SER A 19 -11.97 -4.05 11.57
CA SER A 19 -10.85 -4.97 11.38
C SER A 19 -9.61 -4.30 10.77
N MET A 20 -8.47 -4.99 10.81
CA MET A 20 -7.23 -4.54 10.15
C MET A 20 -7.36 -4.48 8.62
N HIS A 21 -8.08 -5.43 8.00
CA HIS A 21 -8.33 -5.38 6.56
C HIS A 21 -9.16 -4.15 6.19
N GLN A 22 -10.20 -3.84 6.97
CA GLN A 22 -10.98 -2.62 6.77
C GLN A 22 -10.11 -1.37 6.99
N ARG A 23 -9.24 -1.36 8.01
CA ARG A 23 -8.30 -0.26 8.24
C ARG A 23 -7.44 0.02 7.02
N LYS A 24 -6.80 -1.01 6.46
CA LYS A 24 -5.93 -0.86 5.28
C LYS A 24 -6.72 -0.41 4.05
N ALA A 25 -7.92 -0.96 3.84
CA ALA A 25 -8.80 -0.57 2.75
C ALA A 25 -9.25 0.90 2.84
N GLU A 26 -9.65 1.38 4.03
CA GLU A 26 -10.03 2.79 4.21
C GLU A 26 -8.82 3.72 4.06
N MET A 27 -7.66 3.36 4.62
CA MET A 27 -6.42 4.12 4.41
C MET A 27 -6.10 4.22 2.92
N ALA A 28 -6.20 3.13 2.16
CA ALA A 28 -5.97 3.11 0.73
C ALA A 28 -7.00 3.93 -0.04
N ARG A 29 -8.28 3.91 0.35
CA ARG A 29 -9.35 4.71 -0.29
C ARG A 29 -9.12 6.21 -0.12
N HIS A 30 -8.70 6.64 1.07
CA HIS A 30 -8.53 8.05 1.44
C HIS A 30 -7.16 8.65 1.12
N SER A 31 -6.25 7.88 0.53
CA SER A 31 -4.89 8.35 0.18
C SER A 31 -4.75 8.59 -1.32
N ASP A 32 -3.96 9.58 -1.73
CA ASP A 32 -3.55 9.75 -3.13
C ASP A 32 -2.19 9.13 -3.42
N ALA A 33 -1.38 8.94 -2.39
CA ALA A 33 -0.04 8.35 -2.43
C ALA A 33 0.23 7.58 -1.13
N PHE A 34 1.20 6.66 -1.17
CA PHE A 34 1.63 5.90 0.00
C PHE A 34 3.10 6.18 0.28
N ILE A 35 3.46 6.38 1.55
CA ILE A 35 4.85 6.57 1.97
C ILE A 35 5.16 5.64 3.14
N ALA A 36 6.20 4.82 2.98
CA ALA A 36 6.77 4.04 4.06
C ALA A 36 7.98 4.76 4.68
N LEU A 37 7.87 5.07 5.97
CA LEU A 37 8.99 5.51 6.82
C LEU A 37 9.67 4.29 7.44
N PRO A 38 10.92 4.41 7.93
CA PRO A 38 11.59 3.34 8.68
C PRO A 38 10.68 2.76 9.79
N GLY A 39 10.47 1.44 9.75
CA GLY A 39 9.47 0.78 10.58
C GLY A 39 9.63 -0.74 10.55
N GLY A 40 8.99 -1.42 11.50
CA GLY A 40 9.11 -2.88 11.66
C GLY A 40 8.20 -3.68 10.73
N TYR A 41 7.86 -4.90 11.16
CA TYR A 41 7.06 -5.83 10.36
C TYR A 41 5.71 -5.28 9.90
N GLY A 42 5.01 -4.49 10.73
CA GLY A 42 3.74 -3.89 10.33
C GLY A 42 3.88 -2.98 9.11
N THR A 43 4.88 -2.10 9.12
CA THR A 43 5.16 -1.20 8.00
C THR A 43 5.57 -1.97 6.73
N LEU A 44 6.38 -3.02 6.87
CA LEU A 44 6.79 -3.85 5.74
C LEU A 44 5.61 -4.63 5.14
N GLU A 45 4.71 -5.14 5.98
CA GLU A 45 3.50 -5.83 5.53
C GLU A 45 2.59 -4.90 4.73
N GLU A 46 2.32 -3.69 5.25
CA GLU A 46 1.50 -2.69 4.57
C GLU A 46 2.15 -2.19 3.26
N LEU A 47 3.47 -2.01 3.26
CA LEU A 47 4.23 -1.60 2.08
C LEU A 47 4.15 -2.64 0.97
N LEU A 48 4.44 -3.92 1.28
CA LEU A 48 4.43 -4.99 0.29
C LEU A 48 3.02 -5.28 -0.24
N GLU A 49 1.99 -5.17 0.61
CA GLU A 49 0.59 -5.29 0.16
C GLU A 49 0.23 -4.19 -0.85
N THR A 50 0.61 -2.94 -0.55
CA THR A 50 0.37 -1.81 -1.46
C THR A 50 1.10 -1.99 -2.80
N ILE A 51 2.38 -2.40 -2.78
CA ILE A 51 3.12 -2.70 -4.02
C ILE A 51 2.46 -3.84 -4.80
N SER A 52 2.01 -4.90 -4.12
CA SER A 52 1.33 -6.03 -4.77
C SER A 52 0.02 -5.61 -5.42
N PHE A 53 -0.74 -4.70 -4.80
CA PHE A 53 -1.96 -4.16 -5.40
C PHE A 53 -1.69 -3.26 -6.60
N ALA A 54 -0.62 -2.47 -6.57
CA ALA A 54 -0.16 -1.74 -7.75
C ALA A 54 0.22 -2.70 -8.88
N GLN A 55 0.94 -3.79 -8.55
CA GLN A 55 1.32 -4.84 -9.50
C GLN A 55 0.11 -5.52 -10.14
N LEU A 56 -0.97 -5.72 -9.39
CA LEU A 56 -2.23 -6.28 -9.88
C LEU A 56 -3.14 -5.27 -10.58
N GLY A 57 -2.73 -3.99 -10.70
CA GLY A 57 -3.52 -2.94 -11.34
C GLY A 57 -4.69 -2.43 -10.51
N ILE A 58 -4.80 -2.83 -9.24
CA ILE A 58 -5.88 -2.46 -8.33
C ILE A 58 -5.85 -0.95 -8.00
N HIS A 59 -4.67 -0.35 -7.99
CA HIS A 59 -4.51 1.11 -8.02
C HIS A 59 -3.33 1.54 -8.87
N ARG A 60 -3.31 2.85 -9.16
CA ARG A 60 -2.23 3.56 -9.85
C ARG A 60 -1.57 4.65 -8.99
N LYS A 61 -1.89 4.66 -7.69
CA LYS A 61 -1.36 5.62 -6.71
C LYS A 61 0.15 5.39 -6.50
N PRO A 62 0.98 6.44 -6.47
CA PRO A 62 2.42 6.31 -6.27
C PRO A 62 2.76 5.77 -4.87
N VAL A 63 3.83 4.99 -4.80
CA VAL A 63 4.35 4.41 -3.56
C VAL A 63 5.79 4.87 -3.37
N GLY A 64 6.11 5.39 -2.18
CA GLY A 64 7.40 5.97 -1.85
C GLY A 64 8.04 5.34 -0.61
N LEU A 65 9.35 5.12 -0.66
CA LEU A 65 10.15 4.71 0.50
C LEU A 65 11.04 5.88 0.93
N LEU A 66 10.88 6.35 2.17
CA LEU A 66 11.77 7.33 2.75
C LEU A 66 13.00 6.63 3.31
N ASN A 67 14.07 6.56 2.53
CA ASN A 67 15.29 5.79 2.83
C ASN A 67 16.28 6.58 3.70
N VAL A 68 15.88 6.88 4.93
CA VAL A 68 16.72 7.60 5.91
C VAL A 68 17.92 6.71 6.30
N ASP A 69 19.13 7.27 6.22
CA ASP A 69 20.40 6.62 6.61
C ASP A 69 20.60 5.21 6.00
N GLY A 70 20.06 4.96 4.80
CA GLY A 70 20.17 3.67 4.12
C GLY A 70 19.32 2.54 4.72
N TYR A 71 18.31 2.86 5.54
CA TYR A 71 17.45 1.88 6.21
C TYR A 71 16.87 0.81 5.27
N TYR A 72 16.49 1.21 4.05
CA TYR A 72 15.89 0.33 3.06
C TYR A 72 16.90 -0.28 2.07
N ASP A 73 18.21 -0.01 2.17
CA ASP A 73 19.20 -0.46 1.19
C ASP A 73 19.18 -1.98 1.00
N SER A 74 19.06 -2.74 2.10
CA SER A 74 18.97 -4.21 2.02
C SER A 74 17.67 -4.70 1.39
N LEU A 75 16.56 -4.00 1.60
CA LEU A 75 15.27 -4.33 0.98
C LEU A 75 15.32 -4.03 -0.52
N LEU A 76 15.88 -2.88 -0.90
CA LEU A 76 16.05 -2.49 -2.31
C LEU A 76 16.92 -3.50 -3.05
N ALA A 77 18.06 -3.89 -2.46
CA ALA A 77 18.93 -4.91 -3.02
C ALA A 77 18.24 -6.29 -3.14
N PHE A 78 17.41 -6.66 -2.17
CA PHE A 78 16.61 -7.89 -2.26
C PHE A 78 15.60 -7.84 -3.41
N ILE A 79 14.93 -6.71 -3.61
CA ILE A 79 13.98 -6.52 -4.71
C ILE A 79 14.73 -6.54 -6.06
N ASP A 80 15.88 -5.89 -6.17
CA ASP A 80 16.74 -5.93 -7.35
C ASP A 80 17.12 -7.38 -7.68
N LYS A 81 17.49 -8.17 -6.68
CA LYS A 81 17.80 -9.59 -6.85
C LYS A 81 16.58 -10.39 -7.34
N ALA A 82 15.40 -10.13 -6.80
CA ALA A 82 14.16 -10.78 -7.25
C ALA A 82 13.81 -10.43 -8.71
N VAL A 83 14.19 -9.23 -9.19
CA VAL A 83 14.09 -8.85 -10.60
C VAL A 83 15.08 -9.64 -11.44
N GLU A 84 16.35 -9.71 -11.03
CA GLU A 84 17.39 -10.47 -11.72
C GLU A 84 17.04 -11.96 -11.87
N ASP A 85 16.46 -12.55 -10.81
CA ASP A 85 16.04 -13.95 -10.79
C ASP A 85 14.71 -14.20 -11.51
N GLY A 86 14.04 -13.15 -12.00
CA GLY A 86 12.82 -13.24 -12.80
C GLY A 86 11.53 -13.44 -12.00
N PHE A 87 11.56 -13.27 -10.68
CA PHE A 87 10.36 -13.29 -9.83
C PHE A 87 9.54 -12.00 -9.94
N ILE A 88 10.21 -10.87 -10.21
CA ILE A 88 9.60 -9.56 -10.46
C ILE A 88 9.94 -9.15 -11.88
N GLN A 89 8.96 -8.69 -12.66
CA GLN A 89 9.24 -8.22 -14.01
C GLN A 89 10.04 -6.90 -13.95
N PRO A 90 10.97 -6.63 -14.88
CA PRO A 90 11.79 -5.41 -14.85
C PRO A 90 10.97 -4.12 -14.75
N PHE A 91 9.83 -4.04 -15.43
CA PHE A 91 8.96 -2.87 -15.37
C PHE A 91 8.28 -2.71 -14.00
N GLN A 92 8.01 -3.81 -13.28
CA GLN A 92 7.40 -3.80 -11.95
C GLN A 92 8.36 -3.28 -10.88
N ARG A 93 9.67 -3.25 -11.16
CA ARG A 93 10.67 -2.62 -10.28
C ARG A 93 10.42 -1.13 -10.05
N HIS A 94 9.72 -0.50 -10.99
CA HIS A 94 9.39 0.93 -11.00
C HIS A 94 7.99 1.22 -10.43
N LEU A 95 7.35 0.25 -9.77
CA LEU A 95 6.06 0.47 -9.07
C LEU A 95 6.18 1.36 -7.84
N PHE A 96 7.39 1.61 -7.35
CA PHE A 96 7.66 2.51 -6.23
C PHE A 96 8.95 3.30 -6.47
N VAL A 97 9.08 4.43 -5.77
CA VAL A 97 10.28 5.29 -5.76
C VAL A 97 10.89 5.32 -4.36
N SER A 98 12.17 5.68 -4.25
CA SER A 98 12.83 5.84 -2.96
C SER A 98 13.73 7.07 -2.96
N ALA A 99 13.75 7.82 -1.87
CA ALA A 99 14.63 8.97 -1.71
C ALA A 99 15.10 9.12 -0.25
N PRO A 100 16.27 9.73 0.00
CA PRO A 100 16.86 9.80 1.34
C PRO A 100 16.23 10.87 2.23
N ASN A 101 15.43 11.78 1.68
CA ASN A 101 14.77 12.86 2.41
C ASN A 101 13.38 13.17 1.86
N ALA A 102 12.56 13.79 2.69
CA ALA A 102 11.15 14.04 2.38
C ALA A 102 10.95 14.94 1.16
N LYS A 103 11.81 15.96 0.98
CA LYS A 103 11.69 16.91 -0.13
C LYS A 103 11.88 16.20 -1.47
N ASP A 104 12.94 15.40 -1.58
CA ASP A 104 13.20 14.64 -2.79
C ASP A 104 12.13 13.58 -3.01
N LEU A 105 11.68 12.89 -1.94
CA LEU A 105 10.63 11.88 -2.08
C LEU A 105 9.32 12.45 -2.61
N VAL A 106 8.87 13.60 -2.08
CA VAL A 106 7.64 14.24 -2.55
C VAL A 106 7.76 14.63 -4.02
N ARG A 107 8.90 15.16 -4.46
CA ARG A 107 9.13 15.47 -5.89
C ARG A 107 9.00 14.22 -6.75
N GLU A 108 9.66 13.12 -6.39
CA GLU A 108 9.58 11.86 -7.14
C GLU A 108 8.14 11.31 -7.20
N LEU A 109 7.36 11.47 -6.12
CA LEU A 109 5.94 11.07 -6.09
C LEU A 109 5.05 11.95 -6.97
N GLU A 110 5.32 13.25 -7.05
CA GLU A 110 4.61 14.20 -7.93
C GLU A 110 4.92 13.95 -9.42
N GLU A 111 6.15 13.55 -9.73
CA GLU A 111 6.61 13.23 -11.09
C GLU A 111 6.29 11.77 -11.51
N PHE A 112 5.78 10.95 -10.58
CA PHE A 112 5.50 9.54 -10.82
C PHE A 112 4.45 9.35 -11.93
N ALA A 113 4.84 8.60 -12.97
CA ALA A 113 3.93 8.12 -14.01
C ALA A 113 3.69 6.62 -13.81
N PRO A 114 2.43 6.16 -13.70
CA PRO A 114 2.13 4.75 -13.59
C PRO A 114 2.68 3.98 -14.79
N VAL A 115 3.31 2.84 -14.52
CA VAL A 115 3.78 1.95 -15.59
C VAL A 115 2.57 1.24 -16.18
N ASP A 116 2.16 1.64 -17.39
CA ASP A 116 1.10 0.97 -18.13
C ASP A 116 1.59 -0.37 -18.68
N ASP A 117 1.03 -1.46 -18.16
CA ASP A 117 1.08 -2.76 -18.81
C ASP A 117 -0.29 -3.05 -19.43
N ALA A 118 -0.32 -3.28 -20.75
CA ALA A 118 -1.52 -3.65 -21.49
C ALA A 118 -2.09 -5.03 -21.09
N VAL A 119 -1.40 -5.79 -20.23
CA VAL A 119 -1.73 -7.17 -19.84
C VAL A 119 -2.37 -7.26 -18.45
N VAL A 120 -2.33 -6.19 -17.63
CA VAL A 120 -2.91 -6.25 -16.28
C VAL A 120 -4.42 -6.07 -16.37
N SER A 121 -5.16 -7.16 -16.12
CA SER A 121 -6.61 -7.18 -16.12
C SER A 121 -7.18 -6.15 -15.14
N GLU A 122 -8.31 -5.55 -15.51
CA GLU A 122 -9.08 -4.57 -14.72
C GLU A 122 -9.56 -5.16 -13.38
N LEU A 123 -8.64 -5.41 -12.46
CA LEU A 123 -8.96 -5.70 -11.07
C LEU A 123 -9.17 -4.36 -10.38
N SER A 124 -10.36 -4.15 -9.81
CA SER A 124 -10.68 -2.96 -9.03
C SER A 124 -10.70 -3.31 -7.55
N TRP A 125 -10.49 -2.31 -6.68
CA TRP A 125 -10.62 -2.44 -5.22
C TRP A 125 -11.95 -3.00 -4.73
N GLN A 126 -12.97 -3.12 -5.60
CA GLN A 126 -14.23 -3.75 -5.25
C GLN A 126 -14.08 -5.28 -5.26
N GLN A 127 -13.46 -5.83 -4.22
CA GLN A 127 -13.74 -7.21 -3.83
C GLN A 127 -15.15 -7.26 -3.20
N GLU A 128 -16.03 -8.01 -3.87
CA GLU A 128 -17.43 -8.33 -3.55
C GLU A 128 -17.86 -8.15 -2.08
N GLN A 129 -18.69 -7.13 -1.82
CA GLN A 129 -19.58 -7.08 -0.65
C GLN A 129 -21.01 -7.58 -0.94
N VAL A 130 -21.23 -8.36 -2.02
CA VAL A 130 -22.61 -8.70 -2.46
C VAL A 130 -23.02 -10.15 -2.14
N GLY A 131 -22.14 -11.03 -1.65
CA GLY A 131 -22.45 -12.46 -1.51
C GLY A 131 -22.83 -13.00 -0.12
N LEU A 132 -22.48 -12.33 0.98
CA LEU A 132 -22.59 -12.93 2.33
C LEU A 132 -23.79 -12.45 3.16
N ASN A 133 -24.40 -11.32 2.82
CA ASN A 133 -25.57 -10.81 3.55
C ASN A 133 -26.92 -11.38 3.06
N SER A 134 -27.00 -11.86 1.81
CA SER A 134 -28.25 -12.43 1.27
C SER A 134 -28.53 -13.84 1.79
N THR A 135 -27.49 -14.66 1.99
CA THR A 135 -27.62 -16.04 2.46
C THR A 135 -27.96 -16.12 3.95
N LEU A 136 -27.38 -15.24 4.78
CA LEU A 136 -27.65 -15.18 6.22
C LEU A 136 -29.06 -14.65 6.55
N GLN A 137 -29.61 -13.73 5.74
CA GLN A 137 -31.00 -13.26 5.94
C GLN A 137 -32.05 -14.29 5.49
N ALA A 138 -31.72 -15.18 4.54
CA ALA A 138 -32.62 -16.25 4.11
C ALA A 138 -32.69 -17.43 5.10
N GLU A 139 -31.61 -17.69 5.85
CA GLU A 139 -31.56 -18.76 6.87
C GLU A 139 -32.17 -18.36 8.21
N ILE A 140 -32.16 -17.06 8.57
CA ILE A 140 -32.80 -16.56 9.80
C ILE A 140 -34.32 -16.39 9.63
N ALA A 141 -34.81 -16.35 8.39
CA ALA A 141 -36.24 -16.21 8.06
C ALA A 141 -36.96 -17.55 7.79
N ARG A 142 -36.37 -18.69 8.15
CA ARG A 142 -37.01 -20.02 8.13
C ARG A 142 -37.14 -20.62 9.52
#